data_AF-A0A7K3PQ80-F1
#
_entry.id   AF-A0A7K3PQ80-F1
#
_cell.length_a   1.000
_cell.length_b   1.000
_cell.length_c   1.000
_cell.angle_alpha   90.00
_cell.angle_beta   90.00
_cell.angle_gamma   90.00
#
_symmetry.space_group_name_H-M   'P 1'
#
loop_
_entity.id
_entity.type
_entity.pdbx_description
1 polymer ?
#
loop_
_entity_poly.entity_id
_entity_poly.type
_entity_poly.pdbx_seq_one_letter_code
_entity_poly.pdbx_strand_id
1 'polypeptide(L)' 'MTASGPGSGDTPGEPDGTPSVPEHVWRLFLEDDERAIRASAPREPAARDRLPGRRPEPPAGR' A
#
# COMPACT_ATOMS: atom_id res chain seq x y z
N MET A 1 0.96 21.95 -8.70
CA MET A 1 1.36 20.70 -8.02
C MET A 1 2.14 19.87 -9.01
N THR A 2 3.44 19.64 -8.79
CA THR A 2 4.29 18.83 -9.65
C THR A 2 4.27 17.39 -9.18
N ALA A 3 3.62 16.50 -9.93
CA ALA A 3 3.72 15.06 -9.69
C ALA A 3 5.08 14.58 -10.25
N SER A 4 6.03 14.32 -9.37
CA SER A 4 7.22 13.55 -9.72
C SER A 4 6.80 12.08 -9.88
N GLY A 5 6.76 11.60 -11.12
CA GLY A 5 6.61 10.17 -11.40
C GLY A 5 7.79 9.38 -10.82
N PRO A 6 7.59 8.14 -10.36
CA PRO A 6 8.66 7.36 -9.76
C PRO A 6 9.68 7.02 -10.84
N GLY A 7 10.91 7.47 -10.63
CA GLY A 7 12.06 7.06 -11.43
C GLY A 7 12.21 5.54 -11.34
N SER A 8 12.38 4.92 -12.51
CA SER A 8 12.69 3.50 -12.66
C SER A 8 14.02 3.18 -11.99
N GLY A 9 13.95 2.80 -10.72
CA GLY A 9 15.03 2.14 -10.00
C GLY A 9 14.87 0.64 -10.15
N ASP A 10 15.83 0.00 -10.81
CA ASP A 10 16.02 -1.44 -10.91
C ASP A 10 15.75 -2.13 -9.55
N THR A 11 14.60 -2.81 -9.46
CA THR A 11 14.28 -3.69 -8.34
C THR A 11 14.21 -5.12 -8.90
N PRO A 12 14.94 -6.11 -8.35
CA PRO A 12 15.01 -7.43 -8.95
C PRO A 12 13.66 -8.15 -8.79
N GLY A 13 12.95 -8.32 -9.90
CA GLY A 13 11.76 -9.16 -10.02
C GLY A 13 10.45 -8.51 -9.58
N GLU A 14 10.01 -7.44 -10.25
CA GLU A 14 8.57 -7.16 -10.29
C GLU A 14 7.89 -8.21 -11.18
N PRO A 15 6.82 -8.89 -10.73
CA PRO A 15 5.99 -9.65 -11.63
C PRO A 15 5.36 -8.67 -12.64
N ASP A 16 5.70 -8.82 -13.91
CA ASP A 16 5.06 -8.12 -15.03
C ASP A 16 3.54 -8.21 -14.90
N GLY A 17 2.90 -7.14 -14.44
CA GLY A 17 1.46 -7.13 -14.26
C GLY A 17 1.01 -6.30 -13.08
N THR A 18 1.30 -5.00 -13.08
CA THR A 18 0.41 -4.09 -12.35
C THR A 18 -1.00 -4.34 -12.91
N PRO A 19 -1.96 -4.82 -12.11
CA PRO A 19 -3.30 -5.08 -12.62
C PRO A 19 -3.86 -3.79 -13.19
N SER A 20 -4.39 -3.84 -14.41
CA SER A 20 -5.01 -2.67 -15.03
C SER A 20 -6.19 -2.23 -14.17
N VAL A 21 -5.99 -1.16 -13.40
CA VAL A 21 -7.03 -0.59 -12.55
C VAL A 21 -8.08 0.04 -13.47
N PRO A 22 -9.36 -0.36 -13.38
CA PRO A 22 -10.40 0.20 -14.23
C PRO A 22 -10.54 1.72 -14.06
N GLU A 23 -10.78 2.46 -15.14
CA GLU A 23 -10.89 3.93 -15.13
C GLU A 23 -11.90 4.47 -14.11
N HIS A 24 -13.00 3.76 -13.88
CA HIS A 24 -14.01 4.17 -12.92
C HIS A 24 -13.47 4.21 -11.47
N VAL A 25 -12.45 3.43 -11.14
CA VAL A 25 -11.80 3.43 -9.82
C VAL A 25 -10.97 4.71 -9.63
N TRP A 26 -10.27 5.16 -10.67
CA TRP A 26 -9.55 6.43 -10.65
C TRP A 26 -10.48 7.62 -10.53
N ARG A 27 -11.62 7.58 -11.23
CA ARG A 27 -12.65 8.62 -11.10
C ARG A 27 -13.19 8.73 -9.67
N LEU A 28 -13.47 7.61 -9.00
CA LEU A 28 -13.90 7.61 -7.61
C LEU A 28 -12.87 8.29 -6.69
N PHE A 29 -11.58 8.06 -6.90
CA PHE A 29 -10.53 8.73 -6.11
C PHE A 29 -10.49 10.25 -6.29
N LEU A 30 -10.86 10.75 -7.47
CA LEU A 30 -10.92 12.20 -7.75
C LEU A 30 -12.20 12.86 -7.21
N GLU A 31 -13.29 12.11 -7.14
CA GLU A 31 -14.60 12.58 -6.70
C GLU A 31 -14.80 12.47 -5.19
N ASP A 32 -14.25 11.42 -4.57
CA ASP A 32 -14.34 11.18 -3.13
C ASP A 32 -13.41 12.12 -2.34
N ASP A 33 -13.87 12.53 -1.17
CA ASP A 33 -13.02 13.24 -0.21
C ASP A 33 -12.13 12.26 0.59
N GLU A 34 -11.14 12.80 1.32
CA GLU A 34 -10.22 12.01 2.14
C GLU A 34 -10.95 11.09 3.13
N ARG A 35 -12.10 11.54 3.65
CA ARG A 35 -12.87 10.79 4.64
C ARG A 35 -13.56 9.60 3.98
N ALA A 36 -14.14 9.78 2.81
CA ALA A 36 -14.76 8.71 2.02
C ALA A 36 -13.73 7.64 1.62
N ILE A 37 -12.55 8.06 1.14
CA ILE A 37 -11.44 7.16 0.80
C ILE A 37 -10.98 6.37 2.03
N ARG A 38 -10.81 7.02 3.18
CA ARG A 38 -10.41 6.33 4.43
C ARG A 38 -11.46 5.35 4.93
N ALA A 39 -12.75 5.65 4.72
CA ALA A 39 -13.84 4.79 5.15
C ALA A 39 -13.99 3.53 4.29
N SER A 40 -13.68 3.62 2.98
CA SER A 40 -13.77 2.50 2.04
C SER A 40 -12.52 1.64 1.98
N ALA A 41 -11.35 2.19 2.35
CA ALA A 41 -10.09 1.47 2.34
C ALA A 41 -10.12 0.20 3.23
N PRO A 42 -9.71 -0.97 2.71
CA PRO A 42 -9.56 -2.17 3.52
C PRO A 42 -8.59 -1.94 4.68
N ARG A 43 -8.97 -2.40 5.88
CA ARG A 43 -8.08 -2.37 7.04
C ARG A 43 -7.12 -3.55 6.98
N GLU A 44 -5.89 -3.27 6.57
CA GLU A 44 -4.81 -4.25 6.61
C GLU A 44 -4.44 -4.62 8.06
N PRO A 45 -4.16 -5.90 8.35
CA PRO A 45 -3.61 -6.32 9.63
C PRO A 45 -2.27 -5.62 9.90
N ALA A 46 -2.02 -5.29 11.17
CA ALA A 46 -0.72 -4.77 11.56
C ALA A 46 0.37 -5.80 11.24
N ALA A 47 1.60 -5.35 10.97
CA ALA A 47 2.69 -6.23 10.55
C ALA A 47 2.91 -7.43 11.51
N ARG A 48 2.66 -7.22 12.81
CA ARG A 48 2.74 -8.26 13.85
C ARG A 48 1.66 -9.34 13.75
N ASP A 49 0.49 -8.99 13.23
CA ASP A 49 -0.66 -9.88 13.13
C ASP A 49 -0.62 -10.73 11.86
N ARG A 50 0.20 -10.32 10.87
CA ARG A 50 0.44 -11.09 9.63
C ARG A 50 1.19 -12.40 9.87
N LEU A 51 1.95 -12.49 10.96
CA LEU A 51 2.72 -13.67 11.35
C LEU A 51 2.17 -14.23 12.68
N PRO A 52 1.03 -14.91 12.67
CA PRO A 52 0.47 -15.52 13.87
C PRO A 52 1.51 -16.45 14.51
N GLY A 53 1.85 -16.20 15.79
CA GLY A 53 2.82 -16.99 16.55
C GLY A 53 4.26 -16.44 16.58
N ARG A 54 4.61 -15.44 15.76
CA ARG A 54 5.94 -14.81 15.81
C ARG A 54 5.90 -13.57 16.69
N ARG A 55 6.28 -13.71 17.97
CA ARG A 55 6.56 -12.52 18.79
C ARG A 55 7.82 -11.84 18.24
N PRO A 56 7.83 -10.51 18.05
CA PRO A 56 9.07 -9.79 17.76
C PRO A 56 10.05 -10.06 18.89
N GLU A 57 11.26 -10.49 18.54
CA GLU A 57 12.35 -10.61 19.51
C GLU A 57 12.52 -9.25 20.21
N PRO A 58 12.61 -9.23 21.55
CA PRO A 58 12.94 -8.00 22.24
C PRO A 58 14.30 -7.50 21.76
N PRO A 59 14.50 -6.18 21.64
CA PRO A 59 15.79 -5.64 21.24
C PRO A 59 16.84 -6.14 22.22
N ALA A 60 17.92 -6.75 21.71
CA ALA A 60 19.03 -7.20 22.52
C ALA A 60 19.55 -6.00 23.33
N GLY A 61 19.37 -6.06 24.64
CA GLY A 61 19.85 -5.04 25.57
C GLY A 61 21.36 -4.87 25.42
N ARG A 62 21.78 -3.61 25.46
CA ARG A 62 23.15 -3.11 25.36
C ARG A 62 24.12 -3.75 26.36
#